data_AF-F4QBT4-F1
#
_entry.id   AF-F4QBT4-F1
#
_cell.length_a   1.000
_cell.length_b   1.000
_cell.length_c   1.000
_cell.angle_alpha   90.00
_cell.angle_beta   90.00
_cell.angle_gamma   90.00
#
_symmetry.space_group_name_H-M   'P 1'
#
loop_
_entity.id
_entity.type
_entity.pdbx_description
1 polymer ?
#
loop_
_entity_poly.entity_id
_entity_poly.type
_entity_poly.pdbx_seq_one_letter_code
_entity_poly.pdbx_strand_id
1 'polypeptide(L)'
;MQIDEEEDILKRRLLLRENAIKRVFKKYLQFMSATADNSSNPQSIETCQNAYHSFIRELSSLELQIQKSTVISEINQNELKYYDELYSKREEEIESVKKEIQELKTRLIYEKIQRQYKEQYLALYKLINEKNTTDQTEKEIQQVKKELDAILDQNDTTSAKLDLRSKQFQLLLHTVQELEKSLDDEMVNPSALLQQATVSPNQSSSTSLGTSSTSIQSPLPPTQVLNGSNGINEDKMVE
;
A
#
# COMPACT_ATOMS: atom_id res chain seq x y z
N MET A 1 -3.26 -50.12 -38.94
CA MET A 1 -4.13 -51.27 -39.21
C MET A 1 -3.36 -52.57 -39.40
N GLN A 2 -2.57 -52.80 -40.46
CA GLN A 2 -1.75 -54.03 -40.54
C GLN A 2 -0.57 -54.07 -39.54
N ILE A 3 0.00 -52.91 -39.20
CA ILE A 3 1.11 -52.80 -38.23
C ILE A 3 0.63 -53.13 -36.80
N ASP A 4 -0.57 -52.70 -36.43
CA ASP A 4 -1.15 -52.98 -35.10
C ASP A 4 -1.45 -54.47 -34.93
N GLU A 5 -1.93 -55.15 -35.98
CA GLU A 5 -2.21 -56.59 -35.94
C GLU A 5 -0.93 -57.43 -35.79
N GLU A 6 0.15 -57.08 -36.50
CA GLU A 6 1.44 -57.76 -36.36
C GLU A 6 2.07 -57.54 -34.98
N GLU A 7 1.94 -56.33 -34.42
CA GLU A 7 2.40 -56.00 -33.07
C GLU A 7 1.60 -56.76 -32.00
N ASP A 8 0.28 -56.87 -32.16
CA ASP A 8 -0.58 -57.67 -31.29
C ASP A 8 -0.26 -59.17 -31.37
N ILE A 9 0.02 -59.70 -32.56
CA ILE A 9 0.45 -61.09 -32.75
C ILE A 9 1.80 -61.33 -32.07
N LEU A 10 2.76 -60.41 -32.24
CA LEU A 10 4.09 -60.51 -31.64
C LEU A 10 4.01 -60.42 -30.11
N LYS A 11 3.20 -59.49 -29.58
CA LYS A 11 2.94 -59.32 -28.15
C LYS A 11 2.28 -60.57 -27.56
N ARG A 12 1.29 -61.14 -28.25
CA ARG A 12 0.61 -62.37 -27.82
C ARG A 12 1.56 -63.57 -27.81
N ARG A 13 2.44 -63.69 -28.81
CA ARG A 13 3.48 -64.73 -28.88
C ARG A 13 4.58 -64.54 -27.83
N LEU A 14 4.94 -63.30 -27.50
CA LEU A 14 5.95 -62.98 -26.49
C LEU A 14 5.43 -63.25 -25.06
N LEU A 15 4.15 -62.93 -24.81
CA LEU A 15 3.48 -63.12 -23.52
C LEU A 15 3.09 -64.58 -23.28
N LEU A 16 2.57 -65.26 -24.31
CA LEU A 16 2.24 -66.68 -24.22
C LEU A 16 3.52 -67.47 -24.44
N ARG A 17 4.21 -67.79 -23.35
CA ARG A 17 5.43 -68.61 -23.34
C ARG A 17 5.08 -70.04 -23.82
N GLU A 18 4.81 -70.22 -25.12
CA GLU A 18 4.27 -71.44 -25.76
C GLU A 18 5.10 -72.70 -25.44
N ASN A 19 6.35 -72.49 -25.06
CA ASN A 19 7.29 -73.53 -24.62
C ASN A 19 6.81 -74.30 -23.38
N ALA A 20 5.97 -73.73 -22.50
CA ALA A 20 5.44 -74.46 -21.34
C ALA A 20 4.41 -75.52 -21.76
N ILE A 21 3.45 -75.15 -22.60
CA ILE A 21 2.41 -76.05 -23.10
C ILE A 21 3.03 -77.13 -24.00
N LYS A 22 3.96 -76.76 -24.89
CA LYS A 22 4.70 -77.70 -25.74
C LYS A 22 5.48 -78.74 -24.91
N ARG A 23 6.06 -78.35 -23.77
CA ARG A 23 6.75 -79.26 -22.85
C ARG A 23 5.80 -80.26 -22.18
N VAL A 24 4.67 -79.78 -21.65
CA VAL A 24 3.64 -80.65 -21.05
C VAL A 24 3.12 -81.65 -22.09
N PHE A 25 2.81 -81.19 -23.30
CA PHE A 25 2.33 -82.05 -24.38
C PHE A 25 3.35 -83.13 -24.78
N LYS A 26 4.64 -82.78 -24.86
CA LYS A 26 5.70 -83.75 -25.13
C LYS A 26 5.81 -84.82 -24.02
N LYS A 27 5.64 -84.43 -22.76
CA LYS A 27 5.63 -85.38 -21.62
C LYS A 27 4.39 -86.24 -21.57
N TYR A 28 3.24 -85.69 -21.96
CA TYR A 28 2.00 -86.45 -22.14
C TYR A 28 2.18 -87.54 -23.21
N LEU A 29 2.72 -87.20 -24.38
CA LEU A 29 3.01 -88.19 -25.44
C LEU A 29 4.01 -89.25 -24.98
N GLN A 30 5.03 -88.87 -24.21
CA GLN A 30 6.01 -89.79 -23.63
C GLN A 30 5.37 -90.79 -22.64
N PHE A 31 4.38 -90.35 -21.87
CA PHE A 31 3.60 -91.23 -20.99
C PHE A 31 2.67 -92.15 -21.80
N MET A 32 2.01 -91.63 -22.84
CA MET A 32 1.16 -92.44 -23.73
C MET A 32 1.96 -93.50 -24.50
N SER A 33 3.20 -93.22 -24.91
CA SER A 33 4.07 -94.22 -25.54
C SER A 33 4.54 -95.28 -24.54
N ALA A 34 4.90 -94.88 -23.33
CA ALA A 34 5.36 -95.81 -22.28
C ALA A 34 4.24 -96.73 -21.75
N THR A 35 2.97 -96.35 -21.93
CA THR A 35 1.80 -97.18 -21.59
C THR A 35 1.36 -98.09 -22.74
N ALA A 36 1.70 -97.75 -23.99
CA ALA A 36 1.43 -98.58 -25.16
C ALA A 36 2.41 -99.77 -25.31
N ASP A 37 3.59 -99.67 -24.70
CA ASP A 37 4.59 -100.75 -24.65
C ASP A 37 4.12 -101.88 -23.70
N ASN A 38 3.41 -102.87 -24.23
CA ASN A 38 2.85 -104.02 -23.50
C ASN A 38 3.88 -105.07 -23.00
N SER A 39 5.15 -104.70 -22.84
CA SER A 39 6.16 -105.64 -22.33
C SER A 39 6.02 -105.80 -20.81
N SER A 40 5.65 -106.98 -20.31
CA SER A 40 5.54 -107.26 -18.86
C SER A 40 6.89 -107.35 -18.12
N ASN A 41 7.89 -106.57 -18.54
CA ASN A 41 9.19 -106.50 -17.87
C ASN A 41 9.15 -105.48 -16.72
N PRO A 42 9.79 -105.76 -15.57
CA PRO A 42 9.85 -104.82 -14.42
C PRO A 42 10.34 -103.42 -14.79
N GLN A 43 11.29 -103.33 -15.72
CA GLN A 43 11.87 -102.07 -16.22
C GLN A 43 10.87 -101.19 -17.00
N SER A 44 9.89 -101.81 -17.67
CA SER A 44 8.86 -101.11 -18.44
C SER A 44 7.85 -100.43 -17.50
N ILE A 45 7.50 -101.10 -16.40
CA ILE A 45 6.62 -100.56 -15.35
C ILE A 45 7.27 -99.36 -14.66
N GLU A 46 8.56 -99.45 -14.31
CA GLU A 46 9.31 -98.34 -13.71
C GLU A 46 9.42 -97.14 -14.66
N THR A 47 9.66 -97.39 -15.95
CA THR A 47 9.71 -96.34 -16.98
C THR A 47 8.37 -95.63 -17.15
N CYS A 48 7.27 -96.39 -17.12
CA CYS A 48 5.91 -95.85 -17.15
C CYS A 48 5.61 -94.98 -15.92
N GLN A 49 5.95 -95.46 -14.72
CA GLN A 49 5.78 -94.70 -13.48
C GLN A 49 6.60 -93.40 -13.48
N ASN A 50 7.85 -93.44 -13.96
CA ASN A 50 8.70 -92.26 -14.10
C ASN A 50 8.15 -91.27 -15.14
N ALA A 51 7.60 -91.75 -16.26
CA ALA A 51 6.94 -90.91 -17.26
C ALA A 51 5.68 -90.23 -16.69
N TYR A 52 4.89 -90.95 -15.88
CA TYR A 52 3.73 -90.41 -15.17
C TYR A 52 4.12 -89.28 -14.19
N HIS A 53 5.08 -89.53 -13.31
CA HIS A 53 5.56 -88.51 -12.37
C HIS A 53 6.15 -87.29 -13.08
N SER A 54 6.88 -87.50 -14.18
CA SER A 54 7.40 -86.39 -15.00
C SER A 54 6.28 -85.58 -15.66
N PHE A 55 5.20 -86.22 -16.12
CA PHE A 55 4.06 -85.54 -16.72
C PHE A 55 3.31 -84.70 -15.68
N ILE A 56 2.98 -85.27 -14.51
CA ILE A 56 2.29 -84.57 -13.43
C ILE A 56 3.10 -83.35 -12.95
N ARG A 57 4.44 -83.49 -12.79
CA ARG A 57 5.30 -82.37 -12.40
C ARG A 57 5.23 -81.20 -13.38
N GLU A 58 5.30 -81.48 -14.69
CA GLU A 58 5.21 -80.42 -15.71
C GLU A 58 3.80 -79.81 -15.74
N LEU A 59 2.75 -80.61 -15.52
CA LEU A 59 1.37 -80.12 -15.44
C LEU A 59 1.16 -79.18 -14.25
N SER A 60 1.64 -79.54 -13.05
CA SER A 60 1.63 -78.65 -11.89
C SER A 60 2.46 -77.38 -12.11
N SER A 61 3.58 -77.47 -12.84
CA SER A 61 4.37 -76.30 -13.20
C SER A 61 3.62 -75.36 -14.15
N LEU A 62 2.85 -75.91 -15.10
CA LEU A 62 2.01 -75.13 -16.00
C LEU A 62 0.86 -74.44 -15.23
N GLU A 63 0.21 -75.16 -14.32
CA GLU A 63 -0.84 -74.59 -13.45
C GLU A 63 -0.32 -73.39 -12.65
N LEU A 64 0.83 -73.52 -12.00
CA LEU A 64 1.46 -72.43 -11.27
C LEU A 64 1.79 -71.22 -12.17
N GLN A 65 2.25 -71.47 -13.41
CA GLN A 65 2.53 -70.40 -14.36
C GLN A 65 1.26 -69.66 -14.78
N ILE A 66 0.15 -70.37 -14.98
CA ILE A 66 -1.15 -69.78 -15.31
C ILE A 66 -1.62 -68.93 -14.14
N GLN A 67 -1.63 -69.46 -12.92
CA GLN A 67 -2.03 -68.72 -11.71
C GLN A 67 -1.19 -67.44 -11.54
N LYS A 68 0.14 -67.53 -11.69
CA LYS A 68 1.02 -66.37 -11.65
C LYS A 68 0.65 -65.34 -12.72
N SER A 69 0.37 -65.78 -13.95
CA SER A 69 -0.02 -64.86 -15.04
C SER A 69 -1.34 -64.15 -14.74
N THR A 70 -2.31 -64.85 -14.15
CA THR A 70 -3.59 -64.26 -13.75
C THR A 70 -3.38 -63.17 -12.69
N VAL A 71 -2.62 -63.47 -11.63
CA VAL A 71 -2.34 -62.49 -10.56
C VAL A 71 -1.59 -61.28 -11.10
N ILE A 72 -0.59 -61.47 -11.98
CA ILE A 72 0.12 -60.35 -12.61
C ILE A 72 -0.84 -59.52 -13.46
N SER A 73 -1.75 -60.15 -14.20
CA SER A 73 -2.75 -59.43 -14.99
C SER A 73 -3.68 -58.58 -14.10
N GLU A 74 -4.11 -59.11 -12.96
CA GLU A 74 -4.93 -58.38 -11.99
C GLU A 74 -4.17 -57.21 -11.37
N ILE A 75 -2.91 -57.42 -10.97
CA ILE A 75 -2.03 -56.36 -10.44
C ILE A 75 -1.85 -55.26 -11.49
N ASN A 76 -1.51 -55.61 -12.73
CA ASN A 76 -1.32 -54.64 -13.80
C ASN A 76 -2.60 -53.83 -14.08
N GLN A 77 -3.77 -54.47 -13.98
CA GLN A 77 -5.04 -53.76 -14.15
C GLN A 77 -5.30 -52.77 -13.01
N ASN A 78 -4.94 -53.13 -11.78
CA ASN A 78 -5.05 -52.24 -10.63
C ASN A 78 -4.02 -51.11 -10.69
N GLU A 79 -2.78 -51.39 -11.09
CA GLU A 79 -1.74 -50.39 -11.31
C GLU A 79 -2.16 -49.39 -12.39
N LEU A 80 -2.76 -49.84 -13.49
CA LEU A 80 -3.26 -48.95 -14.54
C LEU A 80 -4.31 -47.97 -13.99
N LYS A 81 -5.30 -48.48 -13.23
CA LYS A 81 -6.31 -47.62 -12.58
C LYS A 81 -5.67 -46.61 -11.63
N TYR A 82 -4.71 -47.06 -10.83
CA TYR A 82 -3.99 -46.18 -9.92
C TYR A 82 -3.23 -45.06 -10.67
N TYR A 83 -2.59 -45.39 -11.80
CA TYR A 83 -1.93 -44.38 -12.63
C TYR A 83 -2.94 -43.43 -13.25
N ASP A 84 -4.09 -43.89 -13.72
CA ASP A 84 -5.15 -43.03 -14.26
C ASP A 84 -5.65 -42.03 -13.21
N GLU A 85 -5.90 -42.48 -11.98
CA GLU A 85 -6.28 -41.61 -10.85
C GLU A 85 -5.16 -40.60 -10.53
N LEU A 86 -3.90 -41.05 -10.51
CA LEU A 86 -2.75 -40.18 -10.27
C LEU A 86 -2.58 -39.11 -11.35
N TYR A 87 -2.83 -39.46 -12.62
CA TYR A 87 -2.82 -38.52 -13.73
C TYR A 87 -3.95 -37.49 -13.60
N SER A 88 -5.16 -37.93 -13.27
CA SER A 88 -6.30 -37.02 -13.04
C SER A 88 -5.98 -36.02 -11.93
N LYS A 89 -5.47 -36.51 -10.79
CA LYS A 89 -5.11 -35.66 -9.67
C LYS A 89 -4.00 -34.65 -10.03
N ARG A 90 -2.99 -35.09 -10.77
CA ARG A 90 -1.93 -34.18 -11.23
C ARG A 90 -2.49 -33.11 -12.15
N GLU A 91 -3.40 -33.45 -13.06
CA GLU A 91 -4.00 -32.47 -13.97
C GLU A 91 -4.83 -31.43 -13.19
N GLU A 92 -5.58 -31.87 -12.17
CA GLU A 92 -6.29 -30.96 -11.26
C GLU A 92 -5.33 -30.02 -10.51
N GLU A 93 -4.21 -30.53 -9.99
CA GLU A 93 -3.18 -29.72 -9.33
C GLU A 93 -2.56 -28.71 -10.31
N ILE A 94 -2.25 -29.13 -11.54
CA ILE A 94 -1.73 -28.26 -12.59
C ILE A 94 -2.73 -27.14 -12.91
N GLU A 95 -4.02 -27.46 -13.06
CA GLU A 95 -5.04 -26.46 -13.37
C GLU A 95 -5.27 -25.49 -12.22
N SER A 96 -5.22 -25.99 -10.96
CA SER A 96 -5.26 -25.15 -9.76
C SER A 96 -4.09 -24.15 -9.74
N VAL A 97 -2.85 -24.62 -9.98
CA VAL A 97 -1.66 -23.75 -10.01
C VAL A 97 -1.73 -22.74 -11.16
N LYS A 98 -2.22 -23.13 -12.34
CA LYS A 98 -2.44 -22.19 -13.45
C LYS A 98 -3.41 -21.09 -13.05
N LYS A 99 -4.51 -21.44 -12.37
CA LYS A 99 -5.49 -20.45 -11.88
C LYS A 99 -4.85 -19.49 -10.87
N GLU A 100 -4.09 -20.01 -9.91
CA GLU A 100 -3.37 -19.19 -8.93
C GLU A 100 -2.40 -18.22 -9.61
N ILE A 101 -1.67 -18.67 -10.64
CA ILE A 101 -0.79 -17.79 -11.44
C ILE A 101 -1.59 -16.64 -12.09
N GLN A 102 -2.77 -16.90 -12.62
CA GLN A 102 -3.61 -15.86 -13.23
C GLN A 102 -4.12 -14.85 -12.19
N GLU A 103 -4.51 -15.34 -11.02
CA GLU A 103 -4.92 -14.48 -9.90
C GLU A 103 -3.75 -13.60 -9.43
N LEU A 104 -2.55 -14.18 -9.26
CA LEU A 104 -1.34 -13.46 -8.87
C LEU A 104 -0.92 -12.42 -9.91
N LYS A 105 -1.04 -12.72 -11.21
CA LYS A 105 -0.80 -11.75 -12.29
C LYS A 105 -1.74 -10.56 -12.20
N THR A 106 -3.02 -10.81 -11.96
CA THR A 106 -4.04 -9.76 -11.83
C THR A 106 -3.78 -8.90 -10.61
N ARG A 107 -3.47 -9.52 -9.46
CA ARG A 107 -3.09 -8.81 -8.24
C ARG A 107 -1.84 -7.96 -8.44
N LEU A 108 -0.82 -8.49 -9.11
CA LEU A 108 0.40 -7.75 -9.42
C LEU A 108 0.12 -6.49 -10.24
N ILE A 109 -0.73 -6.58 -11.27
CA ILE A 109 -1.12 -5.41 -12.07
C ILE A 109 -1.84 -4.37 -11.20
N TYR A 110 -2.78 -4.81 -10.35
CA TYR A 110 -3.48 -3.93 -9.42
C TYR A 110 -2.51 -3.22 -8.46
N GLU A 111 -1.58 -3.94 -7.85
CA GLU A 111 -0.59 -3.37 -6.94
C GLU A 111 0.35 -2.38 -7.63
N LYS A 112 0.72 -2.63 -8.90
CA LYS A 112 1.49 -1.65 -9.70
C LYS A 112 0.74 -0.34 -9.88
N ILE A 113 -0.57 -0.42 -10.15
CA ILE A 113 -1.42 0.77 -10.29
C ILE A 113 -1.49 1.52 -8.95
N GLN A 114 -1.71 0.81 -7.84
CA GLN A 114 -1.74 1.41 -6.50
C GLN A 114 -0.43 2.13 -6.15
N ARG A 115 0.70 1.49 -6.46
CA ARG A 115 2.02 2.12 -6.31
C ARG A 115 2.14 3.38 -7.14
N GLN A 116 1.71 3.36 -8.40
CA GLN A 116 1.75 4.53 -9.27
C GLN A 116 0.90 5.69 -8.71
N TYR A 117 -0.30 5.40 -8.20
CA TYR A 117 -1.14 6.41 -7.55
C TYR A 117 -0.49 6.98 -6.29
N LYS A 118 0.16 6.15 -5.47
CA LYS A 118 0.89 6.60 -4.30
C LYS A 118 2.06 7.51 -4.67
N GLU A 119 2.80 7.18 -5.73
CA GLU A 119 3.91 8.00 -6.24
C GLU A 119 3.39 9.35 -6.77
N GLN A 120 2.29 9.37 -7.52
CA GLN A 120 1.63 10.60 -7.98
C GLN A 120 1.15 11.47 -6.81
N TYR A 121 0.52 10.85 -5.81
CA TYR A 121 0.06 11.55 -4.61
C TYR A 121 1.22 12.16 -3.84
N LEU A 122 2.33 11.44 -3.68
CA LEU A 122 3.53 11.97 -3.04
C LEU A 122 4.15 13.13 -3.82
N ALA A 123 4.14 13.07 -5.16
CA ALA A 123 4.60 14.18 -6.00
C ALA A 123 3.73 15.42 -5.81
N LEU A 124 2.40 15.27 -5.81
CA LEU A 124 1.46 16.36 -5.57
C LEU A 124 1.60 16.92 -4.15
N TYR A 125 1.73 16.06 -3.15
CA TYR A 125 1.95 16.44 -1.76
C TYR A 125 3.22 17.30 -1.59
N LYS A 126 4.33 16.91 -2.24
CA LYS A 126 5.56 17.71 -2.25
C LYS A 126 5.34 19.09 -2.89
N LEU A 127 4.64 19.13 -4.03
CA LEU A 127 4.34 20.39 -4.72
C LEU A 127 3.46 21.32 -3.87
N ILE A 128 2.47 20.76 -3.17
CA ILE A 128 1.61 21.52 -2.25
C ILE A 128 2.42 22.05 -1.08
N ASN A 129 3.29 21.23 -0.48
CA ASN A 129 4.13 21.65 0.65
C ASN A 129 5.24 22.65 0.28
N GLU A 130 5.63 22.73 -0.99
CA GLU A 130 6.53 23.77 -1.48
C GLU A 130 5.86 25.15 -1.50
N LYS A 131 4.52 25.20 -1.62
CA LYS A 131 3.77 26.46 -1.49
C LYS A 131 3.76 26.91 -0.03
N ASN A 132 3.76 28.23 0.16
CA ASN A 132 3.62 28.81 1.48
C ASN A 132 2.30 28.36 2.12
N THR A 133 2.34 28.09 3.43
CA THR A 133 1.13 27.78 4.18
C THR A 133 0.16 28.97 4.10
N THR A 134 -1.14 28.68 4.08
CA THR A 134 -2.22 29.68 4.12
C THR A 134 -1.98 30.71 5.22
N ASP A 135 -1.56 30.26 6.41
CA ASP A 135 -1.30 31.10 7.57
C ASP A 135 -0.14 32.08 7.37
N GLN A 136 0.90 31.64 6.65
CA GLN A 136 2.05 32.49 6.36
C GLN A 136 1.67 33.57 5.33
N THR A 137 0.90 33.19 4.31
CA THR A 137 0.35 34.15 3.33
C THR A 137 -0.60 35.15 3.99
N GLU A 138 -1.43 34.70 4.93
CA GLU A 138 -2.36 35.56 5.67
C GLU A 138 -1.63 36.57 6.56
N LYS A 139 -0.55 36.15 7.24
CA LYS A 139 0.32 37.06 7.99
C LYS A 139 0.97 38.11 7.08
N GLU A 140 1.49 37.70 5.93
CA GLU A 140 2.07 38.63 4.95
C GLU A 140 1.02 39.63 4.44
N ILE A 141 -0.20 39.17 4.15
CA ILE A 141 -1.31 40.06 3.75
C ILE A 141 -1.65 41.06 4.87
N GLN A 142 -1.74 40.60 6.13
CA GLN A 142 -2.02 41.49 7.26
C GLN A 142 -0.92 42.52 7.48
N GLN A 143 0.35 42.12 7.32
CA GLN A 143 1.48 43.03 7.39
C GLN A 143 1.43 44.09 6.29
N VAL A 144 1.24 43.67 5.03
CA VAL A 144 1.15 44.60 3.90
C VAL A 144 -0.05 45.54 4.04
N LYS A 145 -1.20 45.06 4.54
CA LYS A 145 -2.36 45.92 4.84
C LYS A 145 -2.03 46.97 5.88
N LYS A 146 -1.35 46.60 6.96
CA LYS A 146 -0.94 47.55 8.01
C LYS A 146 0.05 48.59 7.47
N GLU A 147 0.98 48.19 6.63
CA GLU A 147 1.91 49.11 5.95
C GLU A 147 1.18 50.05 5.00
N LEU A 148 0.17 49.56 4.26
CA LEU A 148 -0.68 50.37 3.40
C LEU A 148 -1.47 51.41 4.19
N ASP A 149 -2.13 51.00 5.28
CA ASP A 149 -2.90 51.91 6.14
C ASP A 149 -2.00 53.00 6.74
N ALA A 150 -0.79 52.64 7.18
CA ALA A 150 0.18 53.61 7.69
C ALA A 150 0.64 54.62 6.62
N ILE A 151 0.83 54.18 5.38
CA ILE A 151 1.18 55.06 4.25
C ILE A 151 0.00 55.99 3.92
N LEU A 152 -1.23 55.49 3.94
CA LEU A 152 -2.44 56.30 3.73
C LEU A 152 -2.58 57.37 4.81
N ASP A 153 -2.43 57.02 6.08
CA ASP A 153 -2.47 57.98 7.20
C ASP A 153 -1.37 59.05 7.08
N GLN A 154 -0.17 58.65 6.67
CA GLN A 154 0.95 59.57 6.43
C GLN A 154 0.65 60.50 5.25
N ASN A 155 0.06 59.98 4.18
CA ASN A 155 -0.35 60.76 3.02
C ASN A 155 -1.42 61.79 3.39
N ASP A 156 -2.47 61.37 4.11
CA ASP A 156 -3.56 62.24 4.58
C ASP A 156 -3.03 63.34 5.51
N THR A 157 -2.14 62.98 6.44
CA THR A 157 -1.47 63.94 7.33
C THR A 157 -0.63 64.94 6.53
N THR A 158 0.08 64.48 5.51
CA THR A 158 0.91 65.34 4.65
C THR A 158 0.04 66.25 3.79
N SER A 159 -1.05 65.73 3.23
CA SER A 159 -2.03 66.50 2.48
C SER A 159 -2.67 67.59 3.34
N ALA A 160 -3.08 67.27 4.57
CA ALA A 160 -3.64 68.24 5.51
C ALA A 160 -2.64 69.35 5.88
N LYS A 161 -1.35 68.99 6.05
CA LYS A 161 -0.28 69.99 6.27
C LYS A 161 -0.08 70.89 5.05
N LEU A 162 -0.13 70.33 3.84
CA LEU A 162 0.00 71.07 2.60
C LEU A 162 -1.16 72.05 2.44
N ASP A 163 -2.39 71.62 2.68
CA ASP A 163 -3.58 72.47 2.66
C ASP A 163 -3.50 73.61 3.69
N LEU A 164 -3.03 73.32 4.91
CA LEU A 164 -2.81 74.35 5.93
C LEU A 164 -1.77 75.38 5.47
N ARG A 165 -0.65 74.93 4.89
CA ARG A 165 0.38 75.83 4.34
C ARG A 165 -0.15 76.66 3.17
N SER A 166 -0.96 76.07 2.30
CA SER A 166 -1.63 76.78 1.20
C SER A 166 -2.55 77.89 1.72
N LYS A 167 -3.35 77.61 2.76
CA LYS A 167 -4.20 78.61 3.44
C LYS A 167 -3.38 79.70 4.12
N GLN A 168 -2.30 79.35 4.83
CA GLN A 168 -1.39 80.32 5.44
C GLN A 168 -0.74 81.23 4.41
N PHE A 169 -0.32 80.67 3.27
CA PHE A 169 0.25 81.43 2.17
C PHE A 169 -0.78 82.36 1.52
N GLN A 170 -2.02 81.91 1.32
CA GLN A 170 -3.12 82.78 0.86
C GLN A 170 -3.38 83.93 1.83
N LEU A 171 -3.38 83.66 3.14
CA LEU A 171 -3.54 84.71 4.14
C LEU A 171 -2.39 85.72 4.10
N LEU A 172 -1.14 85.24 3.99
CA LEU A 172 0.02 86.11 3.83
C LEU A 172 -0.13 86.99 2.58
N LEU A 173 -0.51 86.41 1.44
CA LEU A 173 -0.77 87.14 0.20
C LEU A 173 -1.85 88.23 0.40
N HIS A 174 -2.95 87.90 1.08
CA HIS A 174 -3.98 88.88 1.40
C HIS A 174 -3.44 90.01 2.29
N THR A 175 -2.67 89.69 3.34
CA THR A 175 -2.08 90.73 4.20
C THR A 175 -1.07 91.62 3.46
N VAL A 176 -0.31 91.05 2.52
CA VAL A 176 0.58 91.83 1.66
C VAL A 176 -0.24 92.77 0.77
N GLN A 177 -1.31 92.28 0.13
CA GLN A 177 -2.23 93.12 -0.65
C GLN A 177 -2.89 94.21 0.20
N GLU A 178 -3.25 93.91 1.44
CA GLU A 178 -3.85 94.87 2.38
C GLU A 178 -2.84 95.92 2.83
N LEU A 179 -1.57 95.55 3.06
CA LEU A 179 -0.50 96.49 3.35
C LEU A 179 -0.15 97.34 2.14
N GLU A 180 -0.11 96.78 0.92
CA GLU A 180 0.05 97.55 -0.32
C GLU A 180 -1.08 98.57 -0.46
N LYS A 181 -2.33 98.15 -0.24
CA LYS A 181 -3.49 99.05 -0.23
C LYS A 181 -3.41 100.09 0.90
N SER A 182 -2.98 99.70 2.10
CA SER A 182 -2.82 100.62 3.22
C SER A 182 -1.72 101.64 3.00
N LEU A 183 -0.63 101.27 2.31
CA LEU A 183 0.43 102.19 1.88
C LEU A 183 -0.10 103.17 0.81
N ASP A 184 -0.91 102.68 -0.12
CA ASP A 184 -1.63 103.54 -1.07
C ASP A 184 -2.61 104.49 -0.36
N ASP A 185 -3.28 104.04 0.71
CA ASP A 185 -4.20 104.84 1.53
C ASP A 185 -3.46 105.82 2.49
N GLU A 186 -2.29 105.47 3.05
CA GLU A 186 -1.49 106.33 3.95
C GLU A 186 -0.81 107.49 3.21
N MET A 187 -0.61 107.37 1.89
CA MET A 187 -0.25 108.52 1.05
C MET A 187 -1.35 109.60 1.00
N VAL A 188 -2.54 109.34 1.56
CA VAL A 188 -3.70 110.24 1.44
C VAL A 188 -4.09 110.99 2.74
N ASN A 189 -3.59 110.66 3.97
CA ASN A 189 -3.97 111.47 5.16
C ASN A 189 -3.17 111.24 6.48
N PRO A 190 -2.47 112.25 7.04
CA PRO A 190 -1.90 112.18 8.39
C PRO A 190 -2.60 113.14 9.37
N SER A 191 -3.16 112.66 10.50
CA SER A 191 -3.20 113.31 11.84
C SER A 191 -4.26 112.73 12.80
N ALA A 192 -3.83 112.17 13.95
CA ALA A 192 -4.30 112.51 15.31
C ALA A 192 -3.75 111.52 16.37
N LEU A 193 -3.30 112.07 17.50
CA LEU A 193 -2.53 111.42 18.57
C LEU A 193 -3.29 111.46 19.92
N LEU A 194 -3.18 110.38 20.70
CA LEU A 194 -3.19 110.24 22.19
C LEU A 194 -4.51 110.38 23.00
N GLN A 195 -4.84 109.36 23.82
CA GLN A 195 -4.66 109.34 25.31
C GLN A 195 -5.59 108.35 26.04
N GLN A 196 -5.05 107.50 26.93
CA GLN A 196 -5.33 107.43 28.39
C GLN A 196 -5.06 106.03 29.02
N ALA A 197 -4.53 106.06 30.24
CA ALA A 197 -4.02 104.96 31.06
C ALA A 197 -5.08 104.40 32.05
N THR A 198 -4.62 103.46 32.93
CA THR A 198 -5.25 102.84 34.14
C THR A 198 -5.92 101.47 33.86
N VAL A 199 -5.83 100.38 34.63
CA VAL A 199 -5.41 100.04 36.02
C VAL A 199 -5.30 98.51 36.15
N SER A 200 -4.39 98.00 37.00
CA SER A 200 -4.49 96.66 37.64
C SER A 200 -5.17 96.79 39.02
N PRO A 201 -5.79 95.71 39.54
CA PRO A 201 -5.23 95.14 40.77
C PRO A 201 -5.31 93.61 40.91
N ASN A 202 -4.44 93.14 41.80
CA ASN A 202 -4.20 91.80 42.33
C ASN A 202 -5.22 91.44 43.43
N GLN A 203 -5.56 90.14 43.61
CA GLN A 203 -5.59 89.48 44.93
C GLN A 203 -5.88 87.98 44.88
N SER A 204 -5.37 87.34 45.93
CA SER A 204 -5.06 85.94 46.22
C SER A 204 -5.86 85.41 47.42
N SER A 205 -6.11 84.09 47.51
CA SER A 205 -6.14 83.23 48.75
C SER A 205 -6.68 81.82 48.41
N SER A 206 -5.87 80.75 48.53
CA SER A 206 -5.74 79.77 49.65
C SER A 206 -6.92 78.76 49.71
N THR A 207 -6.80 77.45 50.01
CA THR A 207 -5.89 76.73 50.92
C THR A 207 -6.02 75.19 50.73
N SER A 208 -4.90 74.46 50.90
CA SER A 208 -4.70 73.17 51.62
C SER A 208 -5.43 71.87 51.21
N LEU A 209 -4.95 70.64 51.48
CA LEU A 209 -3.67 69.97 51.82
C LEU A 209 -4.00 68.45 51.81
N GLY A 210 -3.01 67.58 51.64
CA GLY A 210 -3.09 66.16 52.01
C GLY A 210 -2.45 65.25 50.97
N THR A 211 -1.13 64.99 50.98
CA THR A 211 -0.45 63.91 51.74
C THR A 211 -1.09 62.53 51.47
N SER A 212 -0.44 61.49 50.96
CA SER A 212 0.94 61.05 51.21
C SER A 212 1.27 59.78 50.38
N SER A 213 2.55 59.67 49.97
CA SER A 213 3.43 58.49 50.04
C SER A 213 3.06 57.13 49.42
N THR A 214 3.93 56.72 48.49
CA THR A 214 4.77 55.49 48.57
C THR A 214 4.08 54.12 48.59
N SER A 215 4.29 53.28 47.57
CA SER A 215 5.40 52.31 47.58
C SER A 215 5.32 51.31 46.42
N ILE A 216 6.50 50.99 45.91
CA ILE A 216 6.88 49.84 45.09
C ILE A 216 6.50 48.54 45.83
N GLN A 217 6.11 47.48 45.10
CA GLN A 217 6.76 46.15 45.06
C GLN A 217 5.78 45.02 44.66
N SER A 218 6.08 44.28 43.60
CA SER A 218 5.70 42.85 43.44
C SER A 218 6.51 42.00 44.44
N PRO A 219 6.00 40.90 45.04
CA PRO A 219 6.06 39.59 44.36
C PRO A 219 5.04 38.50 44.82
N LEU A 220 4.67 37.60 43.88
CA LEU A 220 4.47 36.12 43.94
C LEU A 220 3.67 35.41 45.11
N PRO A 221 3.35 34.09 45.04
CA PRO A 221 2.00 33.48 45.09
C PRO A 221 1.65 32.77 46.43
N PRO A 222 0.50 32.04 46.57
CA PRO A 222 0.56 30.57 46.55
C PRO A 222 -0.68 29.78 46.06
N THR A 223 -0.38 28.65 45.40
CA THR A 223 -0.86 27.26 45.56
C THR A 223 -2.28 26.94 46.09
N GLN A 224 -3.06 26.16 45.30
CA GLN A 224 -3.70 24.89 45.74
C GLN A 224 -3.78 23.91 44.54
N VAL A 225 -2.95 22.86 44.49
CA VAL A 225 -3.26 21.43 44.77
C VAL A 225 -4.67 20.96 44.43
N LEU A 226 -4.79 20.15 43.36
CA LEU A 226 -5.48 18.86 43.43
C LEU A 226 -4.82 17.85 42.50
N ASN A 227 -4.54 16.69 43.08
CA ASN A 227 -3.86 15.51 42.57
C ASN A 227 -4.91 14.49 42.08
N GLY A 228 -4.61 13.66 41.07
CA GLY A 228 -5.49 12.54 40.71
C GLY A 228 -5.34 11.91 39.32
N SER A 229 -4.23 11.21 39.10
CA SER A 229 -4.08 9.87 38.50
C SER A 229 -5.05 9.34 37.41
N ASN A 230 -4.50 9.02 36.23
CA ASN A 230 -4.54 7.72 35.51
C ASN A 230 -4.14 7.99 34.03
N GLY A 231 -3.19 7.33 33.38
CA GLY A 231 -2.64 5.99 33.59
C GLY A 231 -3.35 4.97 32.70
N ILE A 232 -3.25 5.10 31.37
CA ILE A 232 -3.68 4.05 30.43
C ILE A 232 -2.53 3.80 29.44
N ASN A 233 -1.87 2.65 29.65
CA ASN A 233 -1.17 1.90 28.63
C ASN A 233 -2.23 1.33 27.67
N GLU A 234 -1.99 1.41 26.36
CA GLU A 234 -2.51 0.40 25.43
C GLU A 234 -1.34 -0.29 24.74
N ASP A 235 -1.31 -1.58 25.01
CA ASP A 235 -0.47 -2.62 24.46
C ASP A 235 -1.02 -3.08 23.10
N LYS A 236 -0.16 -3.78 22.36
CA LYS A 236 -0.36 -4.60 21.15
C LYS A 236 -1.81 -5.00 20.78
N MET A 237 -2.08 -5.06 19.47
CA MET A 237 -2.21 -6.30 18.68
C MET A 237 -2.74 -6.01 17.26
N VAL A 238 -2.63 -7.02 16.39
CA VAL A 238 -3.16 -7.19 15.02
C VAL A 238 -2.00 -7.14 14.00
N GLU A 239 -1.30 -8.26 13.82
CA GLU A 239 -1.63 -9.41 12.93
C GLU A 239 -1.16 -9.16 11.49
#